data_AF-A0A1A7PTM1-F1
#
_entry.id   AF-A0A1A7PTM1-F1
#
_cell.length_a   1.000
_cell.length_b   1.000
_cell.length_c   1.000
_cell.angle_alpha   90.00
_cell.angle_beta   90.00
_cell.angle_gamma   90.00
#
_symmetry.space_group_name_H-M   'P 1'
#
loop_
_entity.id
_entity.type
_entity.pdbx_description
1 polymer ?
#
loop_
_entity_poly.entity_id
_entity_poly.type
_entity_poly.pdbx_seq_one_letter_code
_entity_poly.pdbx_strand_id
1 'polypeptide(L)' 'MCNQQNKLSDWLAHSMSENDLNVAESIFKAIDKFGLEGAKAEVAFERARRNLWLAYQRKAELCTNKEE' A
#
# COMPACT_ATOMS: atom_id res chain seq x y z
N MET A 1 -13.47 -16.40 -36.05
CA MET A 1 -12.45 -16.38 -34.98
C MET A 1 -12.61 -15.14 -34.08
N CYS A 2 -13.79 -14.90 -33.49
CA CYS A 2 -14.07 -13.65 -32.74
C CYS A 2 -14.44 -13.86 -31.25
N ASN A 3 -14.41 -15.11 -30.76
CA ASN A 3 -14.93 -15.46 -29.43
C ASN A 3 -13.85 -15.68 -28.36
N GLN A 4 -12.58 -15.79 -28.76
CA GLN A 4 -11.45 -15.99 -27.82
C GLN A 4 -10.85 -14.67 -27.34
N GLN A 5 -10.78 -13.64 -28.20
CA GLN A 5 -10.27 -12.32 -27.82
C GLN A 5 -11.14 -11.66 -26.75
N ASN A 6 -12.48 -11.69 -26.90
CA ASN A 6 -13.41 -11.12 -25.92
C ASN A 6 -13.26 -11.75 -24.52
N LYS A 7 -13.05 -13.07 -24.44
CA LYS A 7 -12.85 -13.77 -23.16
C LYS A 7 -11.54 -13.41 -22.48
N LEU A 8 -10.47 -13.19 -23.25
CA LEU A 8 -9.16 -12.82 -22.72
C LEU A 8 -9.19 -11.39 -22.16
N SER A 9 -9.81 -10.46 -22.88
CA SER A 9 -9.98 -9.08 -22.41
C SER A 9 -10.86 -8.99 -21.16
N ASP A 10 -11.94 -9.77 -21.09
CA ASP A 10 -12.78 -9.83 -19.89
C ASP A 10 -12.01 -10.41 -18.69
N TRP A 11 -11.19 -11.44 -18.92
CA TRP A 11 -10.35 -12.03 -17.87
C TRP A 11 -9.28 -11.07 -17.35
N LEU A 12 -8.60 -10.33 -18.25
CA LEU A 12 -7.62 -9.31 -17.87
C LEU A 12 -8.26 -8.11 -17.17
N ALA A 13 -9.50 -7.75 -17.50
CA ALA A 13 -10.23 -6.69 -16.81
C ALA A 13 -10.51 -7.01 -15.33
N HIS A 14 -10.48 -8.29 -14.95
CA HIS A 14 -10.64 -8.74 -13.56
C HIS A 14 -9.30 -9.12 -12.91
N SER A 15 -8.17 -8.92 -13.61
CA SER A 15 -6.85 -9.20 -13.07
C SER A 15 -6.37 -8.06 -12.17
N MET A 16 -5.52 -8.41 -11.20
CA MET A 16 -4.85 -7.45 -10.34
C MET A 16 -3.94 -6.53 -11.16
N SER A 17 -3.89 -5.25 -10.81
CA SER A 17 -2.94 -4.34 -11.45
C SER A 17 -1.51 -4.71 -11.04
N GLU A 18 -0.52 -4.26 -11.83
CA GLU A 18 0.90 -4.44 -11.49
C GLU A 18 1.24 -3.86 -10.11
N ASN A 19 0.58 -2.75 -9.72
CA ASN A 19 0.74 -2.18 -8.39
C ASN A 19 0.24 -3.13 -7.30
N ASP A 20 -0.91 -3.77 -7.50
CA ASP A 20 -1.46 -4.72 -6.53
C ASP A 20 -0.55 -5.95 -6.39
N LEU A 21 0.04 -6.43 -7.50
CA LEU A 21 1.00 -7.53 -7.49
C LEU A 21 2.28 -7.16 -6.73
N ASN A 22 2.82 -5.96 -6.93
CA ASN A 22 3.98 -5.46 -6.20
C ASN A 22 3.72 -5.31 -4.68
N VAL A 23 2.53 -4.84 -4.31
CA VAL A 23 2.11 -4.78 -2.91
C VAL A 23 2.01 -6.18 -2.32
N ALA A 24 1.40 -7.12 -3.04
CA ALA A 24 1.32 -8.51 -2.59
C ALA A 24 2.71 -9.14 -2.41
N GLU A 25 3.64 -8.94 -3.34
CA GLU A 25 5.02 -9.42 -3.22
C GLU A 25 5.70 -8.87 -1.96
N SER A 26 5.52 -7.58 -1.68
CA SER A 26 6.08 -6.94 -0.50
C SER A 26 5.52 -7.52 0.80
N ILE A 27 4.21 -7.80 0.84
CA ILE A 27 3.55 -8.44 1.98
C ILE A 27 4.08 -9.87 2.17
N PHE A 28 4.21 -10.64 1.09
CA PHE A 28 4.71 -12.02 1.19
C PHE A 28 6.16 -12.07 1.67
N LYS A 29 7.03 -11.13 1.23
CA LYS A 29 8.39 -11.00 1.78
C LYS A 29 8.40 -10.72 3.28
N ALA A 30 7.49 -9.88 3.77
CA ALA A 30 7.36 -9.61 5.20
C ALA A 30 6.87 -10.85 5.97
N ILE A 31 5.90 -11.59 5.43
CA ILE A 31 5.40 -12.84 6.02
C ILE A 31 6.50 -13.90 6.07
N ASP A 32 7.27 -14.06 5.00
CA ASP A 32 8.39 -15.02 4.94
C ASP A 32 9.44 -14.71 6.02
N LYS A 33 9.73 -13.42 6.23
CA LYS A 33 10.73 -12.98 7.21
C LYS A 33 10.26 -13.06 8.66
N PHE A 34 9.00 -12.74 8.95
CA PHE A 34 8.52 -12.49 10.32
C PHE A 34 7.38 -13.42 10.76
N GLY A 35 6.87 -14.28 9.88
CA GLY A 35 5.58 -14.96 10.06
C GLY A 35 4.39 -14.02 9.91
N LEU A 36 3.18 -14.58 9.85
CA LEU A 36 1.95 -13.81 9.59
C LEU A 36 1.69 -12.72 10.65
N GLU A 37 1.78 -13.06 11.94
CA GLU A 37 1.53 -12.09 13.01
C GLU A 37 2.64 -11.04 13.12
N GLY A 38 3.90 -11.43 12.87
CA GLY A 38 5.01 -10.49 12.80
C GLY A 38 4.85 -9.48 11.65
N ALA A 39 4.45 -9.95 10.47
CA ALA A 39 4.17 -9.09 9.33
C ALA A 39 3.00 -8.11 9.59
N LYS A 40 1.93 -8.56 10.26
CA LYS A 40 0.83 -7.67 10.68
C LYS A 40 1.32 -6.58 11.63
N ALA A 41 2.16 -6.94 12.61
CA ALA A 41 2.74 -5.99 13.55
C ALA A 41 3.62 -4.95 12.84
N GLU A 42 4.46 -5.38 11.88
CA GLU A 42 5.31 -4.49 11.09
C GLU A 42 4.49 -3.49 10.27
N VAL A 43 3.44 -3.96 9.59
CA VAL A 43 2.53 -3.09 8.83
C VAL A 43 1.83 -2.07 9.73
N ALA A 44 1.40 -2.50 10.92
CA ALA A 44 0.78 -1.60 11.90
C ALA A 44 1.75 -0.54 12.40
N PHE A 45 3.00 -0.93 12.69
CA PHE A 45 4.07 -0.01 13.11
C PHE A 45 4.38 1.02 12.03
N GLU A 46 4.57 0.58 10.79
CA GLU A 46 4.83 1.46 9.64
C GLU A 46 3.69 2.46 9.40
N ARG A 47 2.44 2.01 9.55
CA ARG A 47 1.26 2.88 9.47
C ARG A 47 1.26 3.93 10.57
N ALA A 48 1.56 3.54 11.81
CA ALA A 48 1.65 4.48 12.94
C ALA A 48 2.75 5.52 12.72
N ARG A 49 3.92 5.09 12.25
CA ARG A 49 5.05 5.98 11.92
C ARG A 49 4.67 7.02 10.86
N ARG A 50 3.99 6.61 9.79
CA ARG A 50 3.53 7.52 8.74
C ARG A 50 2.49 8.53 9.25
N ASN A 51 1.54 8.08 10.06
CA ASN A 51 0.54 8.96 10.65
C ASN A 51 1.18 10.00 11.58
N LEU A 52 2.16 9.59 12.38
CA LEU A 52 2.91 10.49 13.25
C LEU A 52 3.65 11.55 12.43
N TRP A 53 4.32 11.16 11.35
CA TRP A 53 5.01 12.09 10.45
C TRP A 53 4.05 13.13 9.85
N LEU A 54 2.88 12.71 9.36
CA LEU A 54 1.86 13.62 8.83
C LEU A 54 1.35 14.60 9.89
N ALA A 55 1.19 14.14 11.14
CA ALA A 55 0.81 15.01 12.25
C ALA A 55 1.89 16.07 12.56
N TYR A 56 3.17 15.70 12.47
CA TYR A 56 4.28 16.65 12.61
C TYR A 56 4.29 17.70 11.50
N GLN A 57 4.12 17.29 10.24
CA GLN A 57 4.05 18.23 9.11
C GLN A 57 2.92 19.24 9.30
N ARG A 58 1.73 18.76 9.65
CA ARG A 58 0.57 19.62 9.91
C ARG A 58 0.80 20.58 11.08
N LYS A 59 1.51 20.15 12.12
CA LYS A 59 1.90 21.05 13.23
C LYS A 59 2.88 22.12 12.77
N ALA A 60 3.88 21.75 11.96
CA ALA A 60 4.88 22.69 11.46
C ALA A 60 4.22 23.80 10.61
N GLU A 61 3.32 23.43 9.70
CA GLU A 61 2.53 24.39 8.89
C GLU A 61 1.71 25.36 9.75
N LEU A 62 1.12 24.89 10.85
CA LEU A 62 0.36 25.75 11.77
C LEU A 62 1.25 26.69 12.59
N CYS A 63 2.51 26.32 12.85
CA CYS A 63 3.47 27.18 13.53
C CYS A 63 3.98 28.27 12.61
N THR A 64 4.26 27.96 11.34
CA THR A 64 4.71 28.96 10.35
C THR A 64 3.62 29.98 10.04
N ASN A 65 2.35 29.57 10.00
CA ASN A 65 1.23 30.47 9.71
C ASN A 65 0.78 31.35 10.90
N LYS A 66 1.39 31.20 12.08
CA LYS A 66 1.12 32.03 13.26
C LYS A 66 2.14 33.16 13.46
N GLU A 67 3.22 33.14 12.68
CA GLU A 67 4.31 34.12 12.76
C GLU A 67 4.23 35.20 11.66
N GLU A 68 3.19 35.15 10.81
CA GLU A 68 2.75 36.22 9.89
C GLU A 68 1.55 36.99 10.47
#